data_AF-A0A4U9YBE0-F1
#
_entry.id   AF-A0A4U9YBE0-F1
#
_cell.length_a   1.000
_cell.length_b   1.000
_cell.length_c   1.000
_cell.angle_alpha   90.00
_cell.angle_beta   90.00
_cell.angle_gamma   90.00
#
_symmetry.space_group_name_H-M   'P 1'
#
loop_
_entity.id
_entity.type
_entity.pdbx_description
1 polymer ?
#
loop_
_entity_poly.entity_id
_entity_poly.type
_entity_poly.pdbx_seq_one_letter_code
_entity_poly.pdbx_strand_id
1 'polypeptide(L)'
;MDNYFPKWNQDRIVYQWKNDRLRIGADDVDVLEITGYSDFWSDLISCCNGINSFEEIKDLLRKKYDISENIIEKYISKFSDRNLLEILDRPVNQIDHYLINESLETYYSSEGIGGIKLLEKLSNLKVTILGCGAGGSHIALQLAQLGVGRLHLVDDDIVKENNINRQSMFTFNDIGKYKVDCVKDCILKR
;
A
#
# COMPACT_ATOMS: atom_id res chain seq x y z
N MET A 1 23.18 13.55 0.01
CA MET A 1 21.80 13.64 0.52
C MET A 1 21.06 12.43 -0.03
N ASP A 2 21.45 11.20 0.30
CA ASP A 2 21.16 10.05 -0.60
C ASP A 2 20.83 8.74 0.13
N ASN A 3 20.20 8.81 1.31
CA ASN A 3 19.76 7.60 1.99
C ASN A 3 18.25 7.39 1.76
N TYR A 4 17.91 6.78 0.63
CA TYR A 4 16.56 6.35 0.30
C TYR A 4 16.49 4.83 0.12
N PHE A 5 15.27 4.28 0.20
CA PHE A 5 15.02 2.85 0.27
C PHE A 5 14.04 2.46 -0.85
N PRO A 6 14.54 1.96 -2.00
CA PRO A 6 13.70 1.50 -3.10
C PRO A 6 12.89 0.27 -2.69
N LYS A 7 11.57 0.30 -2.93
CA LYS A 7 10.66 -0.82 -2.71
C LYS A 7 9.93 -1.19 -4.00
N TRP A 8 10.16 -2.39 -4.51
CA TRP A 8 9.48 -2.92 -5.69
C TRP A 8 7.99 -3.10 -5.42
N ASN A 9 7.16 -2.77 -6.41
CA ASN A 9 5.74 -3.04 -6.39
C ASN A 9 5.49 -4.54 -6.67
N GLN A 10 5.03 -5.27 -5.65
CA GLN A 10 4.85 -6.72 -5.72
C GLN A 10 3.76 -7.17 -6.71
N ASP A 11 2.81 -6.30 -7.04
CA ASP A 11 1.79 -6.59 -8.06
C ASP A 11 2.39 -6.68 -9.48
N ARG A 12 3.56 -6.08 -9.69
CA ARG A 12 4.26 -6.11 -10.97
C ARG A 12 4.99 -7.42 -11.12
N ILE A 13 4.29 -8.41 -11.70
CA ILE A 13 4.81 -9.74 -12.00
C ILE A 13 6.04 -9.63 -12.91
N VAL A 14 7.11 -10.33 -12.55
CA VAL A 14 8.37 -10.37 -13.28
C VAL A 14 8.67 -11.80 -13.70
N TYR A 15 8.93 -12.04 -14.99
CA TYR A 15 9.24 -13.36 -15.50
C TYR A 15 10.13 -13.33 -16.75
N GLN A 16 10.80 -14.46 -17.03
CA GLN A 16 11.58 -14.63 -18.24
C GLN A 16 10.66 -14.75 -19.46
N TRP A 17 10.98 -14.02 -20.52
CA TRP A 17 10.23 -14.01 -21.76
C TRP A 17 11.16 -14.26 -22.95
N LYS A 18 10.73 -15.13 -23.88
CA LYS A 18 11.44 -15.44 -25.14
C LYS A 18 12.95 -15.76 -24.97
N ASN A 19 13.32 -16.37 -23.84
CA ASN A 19 14.69 -16.77 -23.44
C ASN A 19 15.70 -15.63 -23.21
N ASP A 20 15.55 -14.47 -23.86
CA ASP A 20 16.53 -13.38 -23.86
C ASP A 20 16.01 -12.08 -23.21
N ARG A 21 14.79 -12.06 -22.70
CA ARG A 21 14.16 -10.86 -22.12
C ARG A 21 13.61 -11.11 -20.72
N LEU A 22 13.68 -10.07 -19.90
CA LEU A 22 12.86 -9.95 -18.70
C LEU A 22 11.57 -9.21 -19.07
N ARG A 23 10.42 -9.76 -18.70
CA ARG A 23 9.12 -9.10 -18.84
C ARG A 23 8.60 -8.71 -17.46
N ILE A 24 8.17 -7.47 -17.33
CA ILE A 24 7.51 -6.91 -16.15
C ILE A 24 6.08 -6.51 -16.57
N GLY A 25 5.08 -7.06 -15.89
CA GLY A 25 3.66 -6.89 -16.22
C GLY A 25 3.05 -8.14 -16.90
N ALA A 26 1.80 -8.42 -16.56
CA ALA A 26 1.05 -9.58 -17.05
C ALA A 26 0.17 -9.27 -18.27
N ASP A 27 -0.29 -8.04 -18.40
CA ASP A 27 -1.17 -7.60 -19.50
C ASP A 27 -0.38 -7.33 -20.78
N ASP A 28 -1.08 -7.03 -21.88
CA ASP A 28 -0.46 -6.68 -23.17
C ASP A 28 -0.29 -5.17 -23.38
N VAL A 29 -0.86 -4.35 -22.48
CA VAL A 29 -0.93 -2.88 -22.64
C VAL A 29 0.14 -2.15 -21.81
N ASP A 30 0.42 -2.62 -20.59
CA ASP A 30 1.42 -2.01 -19.70
C ASP A 30 2.54 -3.02 -19.39
N VAL A 31 3.47 -3.14 -20.35
CA VAL A 31 4.59 -4.09 -20.29
C VAL A 31 5.90 -3.36 -20.43
N LEU A 32 6.85 -3.68 -19.55
CA LEU A 32 8.25 -3.36 -19.75
C LEU A 32 9.02 -4.64 -20.10
N GLU A 33 9.62 -4.66 -21.29
CA GLU A 33 10.57 -5.69 -21.70
C GLU A 33 11.99 -5.15 -21.63
N ILE A 34 12.88 -5.87 -20.95
CA ILE A 34 14.30 -5.53 -20.87
C ILE A 34 15.09 -6.65 -21.55
N THR A 35 15.83 -6.30 -22.60
CA THR A 35 16.74 -7.22 -23.31
C THR A 35 17.93 -7.59 -22.44
N GLY A 36 18.36 -8.84 -22.52
CA GLY A 36 19.48 -9.37 -21.73
C GLY A 36 18.98 -9.95 -20.41
N TYR A 37 18.25 -11.07 -20.50
CA TYR A 37 17.89 -11.86 -19.33
C TYR A 37 19.16 -12.34 -18.62
N SER A 38 19.45 -11.72 -17.48
CA SER A 38 20.57 -12.05 -16.62
C SER A 38 20.10 -12.01 -15.18
N ASP A 39 20.75 -12.79 -14.33
CA ASP A 39 20.48 -12.84 -12.88
C ASP A 39 20.54 -11.45 -12.22
N PHE A 40 21.26 -10.51 -12.85
CA PHE A 40 21.36 -9.12 -12.40
C PHE A 40 19.99 -8.47 -12.20
N TRP A 41 19.04 -8.66 -13.12
CA TRP A 41 17.73 -7.98 -13.01
C TRP A 41 16.90 -8.53 -11.86
N SER A 42 16.88 -9.85 -11.70
CA SER A 42 16.19 -10.53 -10.60
C SER A 42 16.78 -10.11 -9.25
N ASP A 43 18.11 -9.99 -9.17
CA ASP A 43 18.81 -9.53 -7.98
C ASP A 43 18.54 -8.06 -7.68
N LEU A 44 18.59 -7.18 -8.69
CA LEU A 44 18.29 -5.75 -8.52
C LEU A 44 16.88 -5.55 -7.96
N ILE A 45 15.89 -6.23 -8.55
CA ILE A 45 14.49 -6.16 -8.13
C ILE A 45 14.34 -6.70 -6.70
N SER A 46 14.99 -7.83 -6.40
CA SER A 46 14.97 -8.44 -5.06
C SER A 46 15.66 -7.58 -4.00
N CYS A 47 16.70 -6.83 -4.38
CA CYS A 47 17.39 -5.88 -3.51
C CYS A 47 16.54 -4.63 -3.21
N CYS A 48 15.63 -4.25 -4.12
CA CYS A 48 14.65 -3.17 -3.94
C CYS A 48 13.49 -3.63 -3.04
N ASN A 49 13.77 -4.05 -1.81
CA ASN A 49 12.78 -4.60 -0.87
C ASN A 49 12.23 -3.56 0.12
N GLY A 50 12.64 -2.29 -0.01
CA GLY A 50 12.29 -1.22 0.92
C GLY A 50 13.03 -1.29 2.26
N ILE A 51 13.93 -2.23 2.47
CA ILE A 51 14.77 -2.37 3.68
C ILE A 51 16.20 -1.93 3.38
N ASN A 52 16.75 -2.36 2.25
CA ASN A 52 18.09 -1.97 1.82
C ASN A 52 18.08 -0.50 1.38
N SER A 53 19.03 0.28 1.87
CA SER A 53 19.33 1.60 1.35
C SER A 53 19.89 1.51 -0.07
N PHE A 54 19.78 2.61 -0.81
CA PHE A 54 20.34 2.69 -2.16
C PHE A 54 21.86 2.37 -2.21
N GLU A 55 22.62 2.83 -1.22
CA GLU A 55 24.06 2.53 -1.11
C GLU A 55 24.32 1.04 -0.88
N GLU A 56 23.54 0.37 -0.02
CA GLU A 56 23.65 -1.07 0.21
C GLU A 56 23.31 -1.87 -1.06
N ILE A 57 22.29 -1.45 -1.82
CA ILE A 57 21.92 -2.08 -3.10
C ILE A 57 23.09 -1.98 -4.08
N LYS A 58 23.73 -0.82 -4.21
CA LYS A 58 24.91 -0.64 -5.07
C LYS A 58 26.04 -1.58 -4.67
N ASP A 59 26.36 -1.64 -3.38
CA ASP A 59 27.43 -2.50 -2.86
C ASP A 59 27.16 -3.99 -3.08
N LEU A 60 25.93 -4.44 -2.87
CA LEU A 60 25.53 -5.83 -3.09
C LEU A 60 25.67 -6.24 -4.55
N LEU A 61 25.19 -5.41 -5.47
CA LEU A 61 25.19 -5.74 -6.90
C LEU A 61 26.61 -5.68 -7.49
N ARG A 62 27.44 -4.70 -7.09
CA ARG A 62 28.82 -4.57 -7.59
C ARG A 62 29.75 -5.69 -7.12
N LYS A 63 29.45 -6.35 -5.99
CA LYS A 63 30.20 -7.54 -5.55
C LYS A 63 29.95 -8.75 -6.45
N LYS A 64 28.80 -8.81 -7.12
CA LYS A 64 28.39 -9.95 -7.96
C LYS A 64 28.55 -9.68 -9.45
N TYR A 65 28.43 -8.43 -9.87
CA TYR A 65 28.42 -8.03 -11.28
C TYR A 65 29.40 -6.89 -11.55
N ASP A 66 30.14 -6.98 -12.65
CA ASP A 66 31.01 -5.89 -13.14
C ASP A 66 30.18 -4.83 -13.87
N ILE A 67 29.52 -3.97 -13.10
CA ILE A 67 28.60 -2.93 -13.61
C ILE A 67 28.94 -1.55 -13.04
N SER A 68 28.70 -0.52 -13.86
CA SER A 68 28.83 0.87 -13.44
C SER A 68 27.67 1.32 -12.55
N GLU A 69 27.95 2.13 -11.53
CA GLU A 69 26.94 2.72 -10.63
C GLU A 69 25.84 3.48 -11.40
N ASN A 70 26.23 4.17 -12.48
CA ASN A 70 25.31 4.91 -13.34
C ASN A 70 24.21 4.02 -13.96
N ILE A 71 24.44 2.71 -14.11
CA ILE A 71 23.43 1.78 -14.62
C ILE A 71 22.37 1.54 -13.54
N ILE A 72 22.77 1.29 -12.30
CA ILE A 72 21.85 1.01 -11.19
C ILE A 72 20.95 2.24 -10.95
N GLU A 73 21.55 3.43 -10.83
CA GLU A 73 20.83 4.70 -10.66
C GLU A 73 19.81 4.93 -11.77
N LYS A 74 20.25 4.77 -13.03
CA LYS A 74 19.40 4.95 -14.21
C LYS A 74 18.18 4.02 -14.19
N TYR A 75 18.34 2.77 -13.79
CA TYR A 75 17.23 1.82 -13.80
C TYR A 75 16.31 1.99 -12.59
N ILE A 76 16.83 2.33 -11.40
CA ILE A 76 15.97 2.68 -10.27
C ILE A 76 15.10 3.90 -10.60
N SER A 77 15.68 4.95 -11.18
CA SER A 77 14.92 6.12 -11.64
C SER A 77 13.87 5.72 -12.69
N LYS A 78 14.24 4.94 -13.72
CA LYS A 78 13.28 4.48 -14.74
C LYS A 78 12.14 3.64 -14.18
N PHE A 79 12.42 2.78 -13.20
CA PHE A 79 11.39 1.96 -12.55
C PHE A 79 10.47 2.82 -11.69
N SER A 80 11.03 3.80 -10.97
CA SER A 80 10.25 4.76 -10.20
C SER A 80 9.33 5.60 -11.10
N ASP A 81 9.84 6.11 -12.22
CA ASP A 81 9.08 6.93 -13.18
C ASP A 81 7.90 6.16 -13.81
N ARG A 82 7.95 4.84 -13.78
CA ARG A 82 6.92 3.93 -14.28
C ARG A 82 6.04 3.32 -13.19
N ASN A 83 6.15 3.79 -11.95
CA ASN A 83 5.43 3.23 -10.79
C ASN A 83 5.69 1.73 -10.56
N LEU A 84 6.85 1.22 -10.99
CA LEU A 84 7.27 -0.16 -10.75
C LEU A 84 7.96 -0.33 -9.38
N LEU A 85 8.47 0.78 -8.83
CA LEU A 85 8.98 0.84 -7.47
C LEU A 85 8.61 2.16 -6.82
N GLU A 86 8.53 2.16 -5.51
CA GLU A 86 8.36 3.33 -4.65
C GLU A 86 9.70 3.66 -3.98
N ILE A 87 10.07 4.94 -3.93
CA ILE A 87 11.25 5.41 -3.22
C ILE A 87 10.82 5.84 -1.82
N LEU A 88 11.30 5.16 -0.77
CA LEU A 88 10.99 5.48 0.63
C LEU A 88 12.11 6.30 1.28
N ASP A 89 11.73 7.12 2.27
CA ASP A 89 12.67 8.02 2.96
C ASP A 89 13.33 7.34 4.19
N ARG A 90 12.81 6.18 4.58
CA ARG A 90 13.27 5.31 5.67
C ARG A 90 12.94 3.86 5.35
N PRO A 91 13.60 2.86 5.95
CA PRO A 91 13.33 1.47 5.62
C PRO A 91 11.95 1.06 6.13
N VAL A 92 11.28 0.18 5.38
CA VAL A 92 9.89 -0.23 5.63
C VAL A 92 9.69 -0.91 6.98
N ASN A 93 10.72 -1.56 7.53
CA ASN A 93 10.68 -2.18 8.86
C ASN A 93 10.76 -1.18 10.03
N GLN A 94 11.01 0.10 9.75
CA GLN A 94 10.92 1.19 10.73
C GLN A 94 9.58 1.94 10.63
N ILE A 95 8.69 1.50 9.75
CA ILE A 95 7.33 2.00 9.63
C ILE A 95 6.45 1.13 10.52
N ASP A 96 5.53 1.74 11.27
CA ASP A 96 4.68 1.01 12.21
C ASP A 96 3.96 -0.15 11.50
N HIS A 97 4.26 -1.39 11.91
CA HIS A 97 3.75 -2.60 11.27
C HIS A 97 2.22 -2.69 11.28
N TYR A 98 1.56 -2.03 12.26
CA TYR A 98 0.09 -1.95 12.34
C TYR A 98 -0.53 -1.15 11.18
N LEU A 99 0.30 -0.38 10.45
CA LEU A 99 -0.12 0.44 9.32
C LEU A 99 -0.02 -0.28 7.98
N ILE A 100 0.80 -1.34 7.91
CA ILE A 100 1.10 -2.02 6.65
C ILE A 100 0.11 -3.16 6.46
N ASN A 101 -1.01 -2.85 5.83
CA ASN A 101 -1.85 -3.84 5.19
C ASN A 101 -1.27 -4.09 3.78
N GLU A 102 -0.61 -5.23 3.59
CA GLU A 102 0.05 -5.61 2.33
C GLU A 102 -0.92 -5.53 1.14
N SER A 103 -2.20 -5.85 1.34
CA SER A 103 -3.22 -5.74 0.28
C SER A 103 -3.52 -4.28 -0.11
N LEU A 104 -3.61 -3.37 0.86
CA LEU A 104 -3.80 -1.94 0.57
C LEU A 104 -2.56 -1.34 -0.07
N GLU A 105 -1.38 -1.70 0.42
CA GLU A 105 -0.12 -1.25 -0.15
C GLU A 105 -0.02 -1.64 -1.62
N THR A 106 -0.30 -2.91 -1.92
CA THR A 106 -0.32 -3.46 -3.27
C THR A 106 -1.32 -2.69 -4.14
N TYR A 107 -2.57 -2.54 -3.68
CA TYR A 107 -3.61 -1.81 -4.40
C TYR A 107 -3.18 -0.38 -4.76
N TYR A 108 -2.71 0.41 -3.78
CA TYR A 108 -2.30 1.79 -4.02
C TYR A 108 -1.03 1.91 -4.87
N SER A 109 -0.10 0.96 -4.73
CA SER A 109 1.09 0.89 -5.57
C SER A 109 0.73 0.62 -7.03
N SER A 110 -0.23 -0.29 -7.28
CA SER A 110 -0.70 -0.64 -8.62
C SER A 110 -1.38 0.51 -9.34
N GLU A 111 -2.13 1.33 -8.61
CA GLU A 111 -2.75 2.57 -9.11
C GLU A 111 -1.73 3.71 -9.31
N GLY A 112 -0.46 3.52 -8.90
CA GLY A 112 0.59 4.52 -9.05
C GLY A 112 0.43 5.75 -8.15
N ILE A 113 -0.37 5.65 -7.09
CA ILE A 113 -0.65 6.77 -6.17
C ILE A 113 0.21 6.75 -4.90
N GLY A 114 1.10 5.74 -4.79
CA GLY A 114 2.02 5.52 -3.67
C GLY A 114 1.48 4.47 -2.70
N GLY A 115 2.25 3.43 -2.40
CA GLY A 115 1.82 2.34 -1.52
C GLY A 115 2.03 2.72 -0.06
N ILE A 116 3.27 2.59 0.38
CA ILE A 116 3.68 2.83 1.76
C ILE A 116 3.52 4.30 2.12
N LYS A 117 3.94 5.23 1.24
CA LYS A 117 3.84 6.67 1.55
C LYS A 117 2.40 7.13 1.69
N LEU A 118 1.46 6.56 0.93
CA LEU A 118 0.05 6.88 1.07
C LEU A 118 -0.52 6.29 2.36
N LEU A 119 -0.20 5.03 2.68
CA LEU A 119 -0.63 4.42 3.93
C LEU A 119 -0.14 5.19 5.16
N GLU A 120 1.09 5.69 5.16
CA GLU A 120 1.59 6.58 6.22
C GLU A 120 0.82 7.90 6.30
N LYS A 121 0.39 8.47 5.16
CA LYS A 121 -0.46 9.67 5.18
C LYS A 121 -1.82 9.35 5.78
N LEU A 122 -2.47 8.29 5.29
CA LEU A 122 -3.81 7.86 5.73
C LEU A 122 -3.83 7.54 7.23
N SER A 123 -2.81 6.85 7.74
CA SER A 123 -2.72 6.52 9.16
C SER A 123 -2.63 7.73 10.08
N ASN A 124 -2.05 8.83 9.58
CA ASN A 124 -1.98 10.09 10.30
C ASN A 124 -3.23 10.97 10.14
N LEU A 125 -4.13 10.62 9.21
CA LEU A 125 -5.38 11.34 9.03
C LEU A 125 -6.32 11.17 10.23
N LYS A 126 -7.01 12.27 10.52
CA LYS A 126 -8.08 12.34 11.53
C LYS A 126 -9.33 12.83 10.82
N VAL A 127 -10.38 12.01 10.82
CA VAL A 127 -11.63 12.34 10.14
C VAL A 127 -12.77 12.36 11.15
N THR A 128 -13.54 13.44 11.15
CA THR A 128 -14.78 13.54 11.92
C THR A 128 -15.96 13.20 11.04
N ILE A 129 -16.83 12.30 11.53
CA ILE A 129 -18.05 11.87 10.85
C ILE A 129 -19.23 12.37 11.68
N LEU A 130 -20.00 13.28 11.09
CA LEU A 130 -21.22 13.84 11.67
C LEU A 130 -22.41 13.01 11.19
N GLY A 131 -22.98 12.23 12.09
CA GLY A 131 -24.04 11.26 11.85
C GLY A 131 -23.50 9.86 11.57
N CYS A 132 -23.96 8.87 12.34
CA CYS A 132 -23.65 7.45 12.25
C CYS A 132 -24.88 6.63 11.81
N GLY A 133 -25.79 7.25 11.05
CA GLY A 133 -26.88 6.57 10.36
C GLY A 133 -26.41 5.76 9.14
N ALA A 134 -27.30 5.57 8.15
CA ALA A 134 -27.03 4.75 6.97
C ALA A 134 -25.72 5.14 6.24
N GLY A 135 -25.57 6.40 5.81
CA GLY A 135 -24.39 6.83 5.07
C GLY A 135 -23.13 6.91 5.92
N GLY A 136 -23.21 7.59 7.08
CA GLY A 136 -22.03 7.87 7.89
C GLY A 136 -21.40 6.61 8.50
N SER A 137 -22.20 5.59 8.83
CA SER A 137 -21.65 4.31 9.31
C SER A 137 -20.88 3.56 8.22
N HIS A 138 -21.33 3.61 6.96
CA HIS A 138 -20.58 3.05 5.81
C HIS A 138 -19.31 3.84 5.49
N ILE A 139 -19.38 5.18 5.51
CA ILE A 139 -18.20 6.03 5.30
C ILE A 139 -17.16 5.76 6.39
N ALA A 140 -17.58 5.61 7.65
CA ALA A 140 -16.69 5.26 8.75
C ALA A 140 -15.96 3.94 8.49
N LEU A 141 -16.70 2.91 8.12
CA LEU A 141 -16.12 1.60 7.80
C LEU A 141 -15.14 1.69 6.63
N GLN A 142 -15.52 2.35 5.53
CA GLN A 142 -14.67 2.46 4.35
C GLN A 142 -13.38 3.23 4.65
N LEU A 143 -13.46 4.35 5.38
CA LEU A 143 -12.28 5.11 5.78
C LEU A 143 -11.33 4.28 6.65
N ALA A 144 -11.87 3.52 7.62
CA ALA A 144 -11.06 2.60 8.41
C ALA A 144 -10.39 1.53 7.54
N GLN A 145 -11.14 0.94 6.59
CA GLN A 145 -10.63 -0.07 5.65
C GLN A 145 -9.60 0.49 4.66
N LEU A 146 -9.65 1.79 4.34
CA LEU A 146 -8.64 2.45 3.51
C LEU A 146 -7.34 2.75 4.29
N GLY A 147 -7.34 2.60 5.61
CA GLY A 147 -6.17 2.83 6.47
C GLY A 147 -6.19 4.18 7.21
N VAL A 148 -7.34 4.87 7.30
CA VAL A 148 -7.45 6.09 8.11
C VAL A 148 -7.26 5.76 9.59
N GLY A 149 -6.24 6.35 10.21
CA GLY A 149 -5.85 5.94 11.56
C GLY A 149 -6.75 6.45 12.69
N ARG A 150 -7.51 7.55 12.49
CA ARG A 150 -8.43 8.06 13.52
C ARG A 150 -9.76 8.54 12.95
N LEU A 151 -10.84 7.97 13.47
CA LEU A 151 -12.21 8.39 13.21
C LEU A 151 -12.83 8.96 14.49
N HIS A 152 -13.41 10.16 14.39
CA HIS A 152 -14.22 10.76 15.44
C HIS A 152 -15.69 10.70 15.04
N LEU A 153 -16.46 9.84 15.72
CA LEU A 153 -17.87 9.59 15.42
C LEU A 153 -18.74 10.48 16.30
N VAL A 154 -19.69 11.19 15.67
CA VAL A 154 -20.64 12.07 16.37
C VAL A 154 -22.06 11.72 15.93
N ASP A 155 -22.83 11.11 16.81
CA ASP A 155 -24.26 10.83 16.63
C ASP A 155 -24.87 10.65 18.04
N ASP A 156 -25.99 11.31 18.31
CA ASP A 156 -26.69 11.27 19.61
C ASP A 156 -27.83 10.24 19.64
N ASP A 157 -28.14 9.59 18.51
CA ASP A 157 -29.17 8.58 18.44
C ASP A 157 -28.72 7.23 19.01
N ILE A 158 -29.73 6.49 19.45
CA ILE A 158 -29.67 5.04 19.69
C ILE A 158 -30.19 4.26 18.48
N VAL A 159 -29.78 3.01 18.36
CA VAL A 159 -30.31 2.07 17.37
C VAL A 159 -31.76 1.72 17.71
N LYS A 160 -32.66 1.89 16.73
CA LYS A 160 -34.08 1.54 16.81
C LYS A 160 -34.39 0.39 15.85
N GLU A 161 -35.48 -0.35 16.09
CA GLU A 161 -35.94 -1.44 15.21
C GLU A 161 -36.01 -1.03 13.74
N ASN A 162 -36.57 0.16 13.47
CA ASN A 162 -36.70 0.65 12.10
C ASN A 162 -35.35 1.00 11.45
N ASN A 163 -34.22 1.02 12.18
CA ASN A 163 -32.90 1.26 11.58
C ASN A 163 -32.34 0.01 10.91
N ILE A 164 -32.70 -1.18 11.41
CA ILE A 164 -32.13 -2.47 10.99
C ILE A 164 -32.36 -2.74 9.49
N ASN A 165 -33.48 -2.27 8.93
CA ASN A 165 -33.81 -2.48 7.52
C ASN A 165 -32.96 -1.67 6.52
N ARG A 166 -32.24 -0.63 6.97
CA ARG A 166 -31.54 0.32 6.09
C ARG A 166 -30.14 0.72 6.56
N GLN A 167 -29.73 0.31 7.75
CA GLN A 167 -28.44 0.64 8.35
C GLN A 167 -27.75 -0.69 8.67
N SER A 168 -27.08 -1.27 7.66
CA SER A 168 -26.57 -2.64 7.72
C SER A 168 -25.44 -2.86 8.74
N MET A 169 -24.94 -1.77 9.34
CA MET A 169 -23.94 -1.80 10.40
C MET A 169 -24.55 -2.19 11.77
N PHE A 170 -25.88 -2.27 11.87
CA PHE A 170 -26.59 -2.61 13.10
C PHE A 170 -27.32 -3.94 12.98
N THR A 171 -27.36 -4.68 14.08
CA THR A 171 -28.10 -5.94 14.23
C THR A 171 -29.24 -5.80 15.23
N PHE A 172 -30.14 -6.78 15.30
CA PHE A 172 -31.19 -6.79 16.33
C PHE A 172 -30.63 -6.72 17.77
N ASN A 173 -29.41 -7.24 17.99
CA ASN A 173 -28.73 -7.19 19.30
C ASN A 173 -28.21 -5.80 19.68
N ASP A 174 -28.30 -4.83 18.77
CA ASP A 174 -27.82 -3.46 18.97
C ASP A 174 -28.93 -2.48 19.33
N ILE A 175 -30.19 -2.89 19.25
CA ILE A 175 -31.35 -2.05 19.62
C ILE A 175 -31.18 -1.53 21.05
N GLY A 176 -31.36 -0.21 21.22
CA GLY A 176 -31.20 0.48 22.50
C GLY A 176 -29.78 0.95 22.83
N LYS A 177 -28.77 0.56 22.04
CA LYS A 177 -27.39 1.05 22.19
C LYS A 177 -27.15 2.32 21.37
N TYR A 178 -26.16 3.12 21.76
CA TYR A 178 -25.74 4.27 20.97
C TYR A 178 -25.17 3.84 19.63
N LYS A 179 -25.57 4.54 18.55
CA LYS A 179 -25.08 4.25 17.20
C LYS A 179 -23.56 4.37 17.11
N VAL A 180 -22.98 5.38 17.75
CA VAL A 180 -21.51 5.59 17.76
C VAL A 180 -20.76 4.38 18.32
N ASP A 181 -21.28 3.75 19.37
CA ASP A 181 -20.66 2.57 19.97
C ASP A 181 -20.81 1.35 19.07
N CYS A 182 -21.99 1.14 18.49
CA CYS A 182 -22.20 0.04 17.55
C CYS A 182 -21.32 0.15 16.30
N VAL A 183 -21.18 1.35 15.72
CA VAL A 183 -20.28 1.58 14.57
C VAL A 183 -18.82 1.34 14.96
N LYS A 184 -18.37 1.89 16.10
CA LYS A 184 -17.01 1.66 16.63
C LYS A 184 -16.72 0.18 16.80
N ASP A 185 -17.62 -0.55 17.47
CA ASP A 185 -17.45 -1.99 17.72
C ASP A 185 -17.48 -2.79 16.43
N CYS A 186 -18.28 -2.39 15.43
CA CYS A 186 -18.32 -3.06 14.14
C CYS A 186 -17.00 -2.88 13.37
N ILE A 187 -16.43 -1.68 13.39
CA ILE A 187 -15.14 -1.38 12.75
C ILE A 187 -14.01 -2.16 13.41
N LEU A 188 -13.94 -2.18 14.75
CA LEU A 188 -12.85 -2.84 15.49
C LEU A 188 -12.89 -4.38 15.44
N LYS A 189 -13.99 -4.98 14.98
CA LYS A 189 -14.15 -6.44 14.85
C LYS A 189 -13.83 -6.98 13.46
N ARG A 190 -13.56 -6.10 12.49
CA ARG A 190 -13.26 -6.45 11.10
C ARG A 190 -11.77 -6.26 10.84
#